data_AF-O88964-F1
#
_entry.id   AF-O88964-F1
#
_cell.length_a   1.000
_cell.length_b   1.000
_cell.length_c   1.000
_cell.angle_alpha   90.00
_cell.angle_beta   90.00
_cell.angle_gamma   90.00
#
_symmetry.space_group_name_H-M   'P 1'
#
loop_
_entity.id
_entity.type
_entity.pdbx_description
1 polymer ?
#
loop_
_entity_poly.entity_id
_entity_poly.type
_entity_poly.pdbx_seq_one_letter_code
_entity_poly.pdbx_strand_id
1 'polypeptide(L)' 'QMPTSSVQDETNDNITIFTRILDGLLDGYDNRLRPGLGERITQVRTDIYVTSFGPVSDTEMEYTIDVF' A
#
# COMPACT_ATOMS: atom_id res chain seq x y z
N GLN A 1 -26.43 -8.81 33.88
CA GLN A 1 -25.23 -9.09 33.08
C GLN A 1 -25.64 -8.92 31.62
N MET A 2 -25.10 -7.92 30.92
CA MET A 2 -25.47 -7.58 29.54
C MET A 2 -24.77 -8.55 28.56
N PRO A 3 -25.37 -8.86 27.39
CA PRO A 3 -24.78 -9.83 26.46
C PRO A 3 -23.62 -9.15 25.71
N THR A 4 -22.40 -9.62 25.96
CA THR A 4 -21.19 -9.17 25.25
C THR A 4 -20.98 -9.90 23.91
N SER A 5 -21.94 -10.72 23.47
CA SER A 5 -21.82 -11.59 22.30
C SER A 5 -22.05 -10.89 20.96
N SER A 6 -22.91 -9.86 20.88
CA SER A 6 -23.29 -9.25 19.61
C SER A 6 -22.15 -8.49 18.91
N VAL A 7 -21.33 -7.78 19.67
CA VAL A 7 -20.20 -6.99 19.14
C VAL A 7 -19.08 -7.91 18.63
N GLN A 8 -18.91 -9.07 19.27
CA GLN A 8 -17.86 -10.02 18.92
C GLN A 8 -18.20 -10.74 17.60
N ASP A 9 -19.46 -11.12 17.40
CA ASP A 9 -19.94 -11.72 16.15
C ASP A 9 -19.89 -10.73 14.98
N GLU A 10 -20.30 -9.47 15.17
CA GLU A 10 -20.17 -8.41 14.15
C GLU A 10 -18.71 -8.18 13.73
N THR A 11 -17.77 -8.26 14.69
CA THR A 11 -16.33 -8.14 14.39
C THR A 11 -15.82 -9.33 13.57
N ASN A 12 -16.25 -10.55 13.91
CA ASN A 12 -15.89 -11.76 13.19
C ASN A 12 -16.43 -11.78 11.75
N ASP A 13 -17.65 -11.27 11.55
CA ASP A 13 -18.26 -11.10 10.23
C ASP A 13 -17.47 -10.11 9.38
N ASN A 14 -17.09 -8.96 9.95
CA ASN A 14 -16.28 -7.96 9.25
C ASN A 14 -14.92 -8.54 8.82
N ILE A 15 -14.24 -9.29 9.69
CA ILE A 15 -12.96 -9.95 9.36
C ILE A 15 -13.13 -10.91 8.18
N THR A 16 -14.21 -11.70 8.18
CA THR A 16 -14.52 -12.66 7.11
C THR A 16 -14.76 -11.94 5.78
N ILE A 17 -15.49 -10.81 5.82
CA ILE A 17 -15.75 -9.97 4.65
C ILE A 17 -14.44 -9.40 4.09
N PHE A 18 -13.57 -8.84 4.94
CA PHE A 18 -12.29 -8.30 4.49
C PHE A 18 -11.38 -9.38 3.90
N THR A 19 -11.30 -10.55 4.54
CA THR A 19 -10.51 -11.67 4.03
C THR A 19 -10.98 -12.07 2.63
N ARG A 20 -12.30 -12.19 2.42
CA ARG A 20 -12.86 -12.53 1.10
C ARG A 20 -12.58 -11.48 0.04
N ILE A 21 -12.57 -10.19 0.40
CA ILE A 21 -12.20 -9.12 -0.52
C ILE A 21 -10.73 -9.27 -0.91
N LEU A 22 -9.84 -9.44 0.07
CA LEU A 22 -8.40 -9.58 -0.18
C LEU A 22 -8.08 -10.81 -1.05
N ASP A 23 -8.73 -11.94 -0.79
CA ASP A 23 -8.58 -13.15 -1.61
C ASP A 23 -8.99 -12.93 -3.07
N GLY A 24 -10.01 -12.10 -3.31
CA GLY A 24 -10.50 -11.78 -4.65
C GLY A 24 -9.68 -10.70 -5.39
N LEU A 25 -8.90 -9.87 -4.68
CA LEU A 25 -8.17 -8.76 -5.31
C LEU A 25 -7.09 -9.20 -6.31
N LEU A 26 -6.53 -10.39 -6.11
CA LEU A 26 -5.43 -10.90 -6.95
C LEU A 26 -5.90 -11.95 -7.97
N ASP A 27 -7.18 -12.32 -7.98
CA ASP A 27 -7.72 -13.29 -8.94
C ASP A 27 -7.63 -12.72 -10.37
N GLY A 28 -6.90 -13.43 -11.24
CA GLY A 28 -6.67 -13.01 -12.63
C GLY A 28 -5.76 -11.77 -12.82
N TYR A 29 -5.11 -11.26 -11.77
CA TYR A 29 -4.22 -10.10 -11.88
C TYR A 29 -2.84 -10.47 -12.46
N ASP A 30 -2.44 -9.84 -13.57
CA ASP A 30 -1.10 -9.98 -14.16
C ASP A 30 -0.26 -8.71 -13.92
N ASN A 31 0.70 -8.78 -12.99
CA ASN A 31 1.56 -7.66 -12.60
C ASN A 31 2.59 -7.24 -13.67
N ARG A 32 2.73 -8.01 -14.76
CA ARG A 32 3.62 -7.67 -15.88
C ARG A 32 3.00 -6.66 -16.83
N LEU A 33 1.67 -6.49 -16.76
CA LEU A 33 0.94 -5.56 -17.61
C LEU A 33 0.69 -4.26 -16.86
N ARG A 34 1.11 -3.14 -17.43
CA ARG A 34 0.76 -1.83 -16.86
C ARG A 34 -0.77 -1.61 -16.93
N PRO A 35 -1.38 -0.90 -15.97
CA PRO A 35 -2.80 -0.56 -16.05
C PRO A 35 -3.13 0.23 -17.32
N GLY A 36 -4.16 -0.21 -18.05
CA GLY A 36 -4.59 0.43 -19.30
C GLY A 36 -3.66 0.16 -20.50
N LEU A 37 -2.89 -0.94 -20.48
CA LEU A 37 -2.06 -1.35 -21.62
C LEU A 37 -2.88 -1.42 -22.91
N GLY A 38 -2.43 -0.70 -23.95
CA GLY A 38 -3.13 -0.63 -25.25
C GLY A 38 -4.27 0.41 -25.32
N GLU A 39 -4.67 1.00 -24.20
CA GLU A 39 -5.77 1.99 -24.17
C GLU A 39 -5.28 3.41 -23.84
N ARG A 40 -4.68 3.60 -22.66
CA ARG A 40 -4.31 4.92 -22.14
C ARG A 40 -2.94 4.93 -21.49
N ILE A 41 -2.39 6.13 -21.30
CA ILE A 41 -1.20 6.32 -20.49
C ILE A 41 -1.53 6.14 -19.00
N THR A 42 -0.59 5.59 -18.24
CA THR A 42 -0.68 5.52 -16.79
C THR A 42 -0.09 6.80 -16.20
N GLN A 43 -0.93 7.67 -15.62
CA GLN A 43 -0.45 8.86 -14.91
C GLN A 43 0.01 8.44 -13.51
N VAL A 44 1.31 8.59 -13.23
CA VAL A 44 1.88 8.40 -11.89
C VAL A 44 1.94 9.76 -11.20
N ARG A 45 1.31 9.87 -10.02
CA ARG A 45 1.42 11.05 -9.16
C ARG A 45 2.47 10.76 -8.10
N THR A 46 3.49 11.58 -8.06
CA THR A 46 4.61 11.42 -7.13
C THR A 46 4.68 12.65 -6.24
N ASP A 47 4.96 12.40 -4.96
CA ASP A 47 5.29 13.38 -3.95
C ASP A 47 6.48 12.82 -3.16
N ILE A 48 7.31 13.69 -2.58
CA ILE A 48 8.50 13.28 -1.83
C ILE A 48 8.52 14.07 -0.53
N TYR A 49 8.36 13.37 0.59
CA TYR A 49 8.52 13.97 1.91
C TYR A 49 9.87 13.58 2.50
N VAL A 50 10.77 14.56 2.58
CA VAL A 50 12.10 14.34 3.17
C VAL A 50 12.00 14.36 4.68
N THR A 51 12.35 13.24 5.31
CA THR A 51 12.37 13.14 6.78
C THR A 51 13.71 13.58 7.35
N SER A 52 14.80 13.29 6.64
CA SER A 52 16.15 13.58 7.08
C SER A 52 17.08 13.78 5.87
N PHE A 53 18.00 14.73 6.02
CA PHE A 53 19.17 14.85 5.16
C PHE A 53 20.36 14.29 5.93
N GLY A 54 20.89 13.17 5.45
CA GLY A 54 22.04 12.48 6.04
C GLY A 54 23.36 13.19 5.75
N PRO A 55 24.49 12.54 6.08
CA PRO A 55 25.81 13.09 5.81
C PRO A 55 26.05 13.26 4.30
N VAL A 56 26.82 14.28 3.95
CA VAL A 56 27.32 14.54 2.60
C VAL A 56 28.83 14.30 2.61
N SER A 57 29.32 13.48 1.69
CA SER A 57 30.74 13.14 1.54
C SER A 57 31.28 13.77 0.26
N ASP A 58 32.06 14.85 0.38
CA ASP A 58 32.69 15.52 -0.77
C ASP A 58 33.76 14.65 -1.44
N THR A 59 34.42 13.79 -0.66
CA THR A 59 35.48 12.89 -1.14
C THR A 59 34.89 11.77 -2.01
N GLU A 60 33.73 11.24 -1.63
CA GLU A 60 33.05 10.14 -2.34
C GLU A 60 31.97 10.65 -3.30
N MET A 61 31.66 11.95 -3.26
CA MET A 61 30.62 12.61 -4.04
C MET A 61 29.23 12.01 -3.84
N GLU A 62 28.88 11.68 -2.60
CA GLU A 62 27.59 11.09 -2.26
C GLU A 62 26.91 11.78 -1.09
N TYR A 63 25.58 11.62 -1.02
CA TYR A 63 24.77 12.04 0.11
C TYR A 63 23.67 11.03 0.37
N THR A 64 23.25 10.94 1.63
CA THR A 64 22.13 10.10 2.05
C THR A 64 20.89 10.95 2.29
N ILE A 65 19.72 10.48 1.85
CA ILE A 65 18.43 11.13 2.09
C ILE A 65 17.38 10.10 2.48
N ASP A 66 16.62 10.40 3.53
CA ASP A 66 15.50 9.58 3.97
C ASP A 66 14.19 10.21 3.50
N VAL A 67 13.35 9.44 2.78
CA VAL A 67 12.11 9.94 2.14
C VAL A 67 10.91 9.02 2.35
N PHE A 68 9.71 9.60 2.32
CA PHE A 68 8.42 8.92 2.16
C PHE A 68 7.78 9.27 0.81
#